data_AF-A0A7V4PMH3-F1
#
_entry.id   AF-A0A7V4PMH3-F1
#
_cell.length_a   1.000
_cell.length_b   1.000
_cell.length_c   1.000
_cell.angle_alpha   90.00
_cell.angle_beta   90.00
_cell.angle_gamma   90.00
#
_symmetry.space_group_name_H-M   'P 1'
#
loop_
_entity.id
_entity.type
_entity.pdbx_description
1 polymer ?
#
loop_
_entity_poly.entity_id
_entity_poly.type
_entity_poly.pdbx_seq_one_letter_code
_entity_poly.pdbx_strand_id
1 'polypeptide(L)'
;MKRSERLYATYFPLLDMRFRKKFDDREDKLMKEWKEMGKEIRRYINPGTFPVAIKFLKDKKDIPEGTRIPMKDLKVKMAHCQAQSICRRYGWTIAMTREDLGCAISGYTYGWKSIEKEGAIDFFIRMHYASNEEAASKILYSTRTLDPGQCEAVVYSPLEWTKIEPDVILFYLNPAQLMRCLHGSTYRTGEPVTSSFSGRAGSCTEGVLGAYLDQSPKVVVPGNGDRVWGSVQDHEMVYAIPSSHLKDLMEGLAKTHERGIRYPIPSYMRYQPE
;
A
#
# COMPACT_ATOMS: atom_id res chain seq x y z
N MET A 1 -29.78 1.24 26.81
CA MET A 1 -30.87 1.37 25.81
C MET A 1 -32.01 2.19 26.41
N LYS A 2 -31.94 3.52 26.36
CA LYS A 2 -32.98 4.42 26.87
C LYS A 2 -33.68 5.10 25.70
N ARG A 3 -34.93 4.69 25.44
CA ARG A 3 -36.13 5.41 24.96
C ARG A 3 -36.08 6.62 23.98
N SER A 4 -34.93 7.14 23.53
CA SER A 4 -34.87 8.28 22.60
C SER A 4 -34.79 7.88 21.11
N GLU A 5 -34.54 6.61 20.80
CA GLU A 5 -34.42 6.13 19.40
C GLU A 5 -35.76 5.81 18.72
N ARG A 6 -36.88 5.77 19.47
CA ARG A 6 -38.20 5.42 18.90
C ARG A 6 -38.99 6.57 18.29
N LEU A 7 -38.53 7.82 18.42
CA LEU A 7 -39.26 8.99 17.90
C LEU A 7 -38.69 9.56 16.59
N TYR A 8 -37.51 9.10 16.13
CA TYR A 8 -36.95 9.53 14.84
C TYR A 8 -37.35 8.65 13.65
N ALA A 9 -37.92 7.47 13.90
CA ALA A 9 -38.19 6.48 12.86
C ALA A 9 -39.52 6.68 12.09
N THR A 10 -40.37 7.64 12.48
CA THR A 10 -41.75 7.70 11.96
C THR A 10 -42.09 8.91 11.09
N TYR A 11 -41.17 9.87 10.86
CA TYR A 11 -41.50 11.08 10.07
C TYR A 11 -40.52 11.48 8.95
N PHE A 12 -39.43 10.75 8.68
CA PHE A 12 -38.50 11.11 7.59
C PHE A 12 -37.87 9.94 6.80
N PRO A 13 -38.63 8.95 6.30
CA PRO A 13 -38.05 7.91 5.43
C PRO A 13 -37.52 8.49 4.09
N LEU A 14 -38.12 9.57 3.58
CA LEU A 14 -37.76 10.14 2.27
C LEU A 14 -36.52 11.06 2.29
N LEU A 15 -36.21 11.72 3.41
CA LEU A 15 -34.93 12.47 3.53
C LEU A 15 -33.77 11.48 3.66
N ASP A 16 -33.91 10.47 4.52
CA ASP A 16 -32.89 9.45 4.75
C ASP A 16 -32.58 8.70 3.44
N MET A 17 -33.60 8.30 2.66
CA MET A 17 -33.38 7.71 1.34
C MET A 17 -32.67 8.65 0.35
N ARG A 18 -32.97 9.95 0.32
CA ARG A 18 -32.29 10.90 -0.58
C ARG A 18 -30.86 11.19 -0.14
N PHE A 19 -30.59 11.26 1.15
CA PHE A 19 -29.25 11.43 1.70
C PHE A 19 -28.41 10.16 1.48
N ARG A 20 -28.96 8.99 1.78
CA ARG A 20 -28.34 7.69 1.54
C ARG A 20 -28.08 7.46 0.05
N LYS A 21 -29.03 7.78 -0.82
CA LYS A 21 -28.83 7.73 -2.28
C LYS A 21 -27.74 8.69 -2.76
N LYS A 22 -27.70 9.94 -2.28
CA LYS A 22 -26.62 10.89 -2.61
C LYS A 22 -25.25 10.44 -2.10
N PHE A 23 -25.21 9.69 -0.99
CA PHE A 23 -23.99 9.13 -0.43
C PHE A 23 -23.50 7.95 -1.28
N ASP A 24 -24.41 7.03 -1.62
CA ASP A 24 -24.19 5.89 -2.51
C ASP A 24 -23.70 6.35 -3.91
N ASP A 25 -24.36 7.35 -4.49
CA ASP A 25 -23.98 7.97 -5.77
C ASP A 25 -22.56 8.59 -5.72
N ARG A 26 -22.15 9.13 -4.57
CA ARG A 26 -20.80 9.68 -4.38
C ARG A 26 -19.76 8.57 -4.22
N GLU A 27 -20.07 7.55 -3.46
CA GLU A 27 -19.20 6.40 -3.24
C GLU A 27 -18.94 5.65 -4.55
N ASP A 28 -19.99 5.40 -5.32
CA ASP A 28 -19.90 4.80 -6.66
C ASP A 28 -19.04 5.64 -7.61
N LYS A 29 -19.21 6.98 -7.56
CA LYS A 29 -18.40 7.89 -8.37
C LYS A 29 -16.93 7.84 -7.96
N LEU A 30 -16.61 7.91 -6.67
CA LEU A 30 -15.23 7.86 -6.17
C LEU A 30 -14.57 6.52 -6.51
N MET A 31 -15.28 5.42 -6.34
CA MET A 31 -14.81 4.09 -6.71
C MET A 31 -14.55 3.97 -8.22
N LYS A 32 -15.38 4.61 -9.05
CA LYS A 32 -15.14 4.70 -10.49
C LYS A 32 -13.87 5.51 -10.80
N GLU A 33 -13.66 6.65 -10.15
CA GLU A 33 -12.46 7.47 -10.31
C GLU A 33 -11.17 6.68 -9.99
N TRP A 34 -11.14 5.92 -8.89
CA TRP A 34 -9.99 5.07 -8.55
C TRP A 34 -9.66 4.04 -9.63
N LYS A 35 -10.69 3.36 -10.13
CA LYS A 35 -10.57 2.34 -11.18
C LYS A 35 -10.08 2.94 -12.50
N GLU A 36 -10.59 4.12 -12.87
CA GLU A 36 -10.17 4.85 -14.05
C GLU A 36 -8.72 5.30 -13.96
N MET A 37 -8.30 5.90 -12.84
CA MET A 37 -6.89 6.22 -12.61
C MET A 37 -6.01 4.97 -12.65
N GLY A 38 -6.45 3.86 -12.04
CA GLY A 38 -5.76 2.58 -12.10
C GLY A 38 -5.48 2.11 -13.53
N LYS A 39 -6.46 2.26 -14.43
CA LYS A 39 -6.30 1.93 -15.86
C LYS A 39 -5.37 2.91 -16.57
N GLU A 40 -5.51 4.19 -16.27
CA GLU A 40 -4.77 5.24 -16.95
C GLU A 40 -3.28 5.26 -16.58
N ILE A 41 -2.90 4.79 -15.37
CA ILE A 41 -1.51 4.60 -14.95
C ILE A 41 -0.69 3.82 -15.99
N ARG A 42 -1.29 2.81 -16.64
CA ARG A 42 -0.61 2.01 -17.67
C ARG A 42 -0.09 2.86 -18.83
N ARG A 43 -0.81 3.92 -19.19
CA ARG A 43 -0.42 4.84 -20.26
C ARG A 43 0.89 5.57 -19.97
N TYR A 44 1.16 5.87 -18.70
CA TYR A 44 2.29 6.71 -18.31
C TYR A 44 3.51 5.93 -17.83
N ILE A 45 3.29 4.84 -17.09
CA ILE A 45 4.37 4.08 -16.44
C ILE A 45 4.39 2.59 -16.81
N ASN A 46 3.31 2.05 -17.42
CA ASN A 46 3.16 0.66 -17.85
C ASN A 46 3.75 -0.39 -16.88
N PRO A 47 3.28 -0.49 -15.61
CA PRO A 47 3.87 -1.37 -14.61
C PRO A 47 3.78 -2.84 -15.01
N GLY A 48 4.79 -3.65 -14.64
CA GLY A 48 4.80 -5.08 -14.95
C GLY A 48 3.71 -5.91 -14.24
N THR A 49 3.05 -5.32 -13.24
CA THR A 49 1.97 -5.94 -12.45
C THR A 49 0.93 -4.90 -12.03
N PHE A 50 -0.24 -5.32 -11.57
CA PHE A 50 -1.26 -4.38 -11.11
C PHE A 50 -0.80 -3.54 -9.92
N PRO A 51 -0.99 -2.21 -9.96
CA PRO A 51 -0.95 -1.38 -8.75
C PRO A 51 -1.94 -1.90 -7.71
N VAL A 52 -1.53 -1.92 -6.44
CA VAL A 52 -2.31 -2.49 -5.34
C VAL A 52 -2.92 -1.36 -4.52
N ALA A 53 -4.25 -1.27 -4.52
CA ALA A 53 -5.02 -0.49 -3.56
C ALA A 53 -5.01 -1.20 -2.20
N ILE A 54 -4.74 -0.47 -1.13
CA ILE A 54 -4.62 -1.01 0.23
C ILE A 54 -5.47 -0.19 1.18
N LYS A 55 -6.27 -0.87 2.00
CA LYS A 55 -7.10 -0.26 3.04
C LYS A 55 -6.84 -0.90 4.40
N PHE A 56 -6.63 -0.07 5.42
CA PHE A 56 -6.56 -0.48 6.82
C PHE A 56 -7.97 -0.41 7.41
N LEU A 57 -8.43 -1.49 8.02
CA LEU A 57 -9.76 -1.60 8.61
C LEU A 57 -9.66 -1.68 10.13
N LYS A 58 -10.48 -0.88 10.81
CA LYS A 58 -10.61 -0.91 12.27
C LYS A 58 -11.42 -2.11 12.76
N ASP A 59 -12.48 -2.51 12.04
CA ASP A 59 -13.25 -3.72 12.33
C ASP A 59 -13.14 -4.67 11.13
N LYS A 60 -12.80 -5.94 11.39
CA LYS A 60 -12.74 -6.97 10.34
C LYS A 60 -14.09 -7.25 9.67
N LYS A 61 -15.22 -6.80 10.23
CA LYS A 61 -16.55 -6.89 9.59
C LYS A 61 -16.66 -6.02 8.33
N ASP A 62 -15.81 -5.00 8.21
CA ASP A 62 -15.79 -4.09 7.05
C ASP A 62 -15.03 -4.68 5.85
N ILE A 63 -14.57 -5.93 5.93
CA ILE A 63 -13.94 -6.62 4.79
C ILE A 63 -15.00 -6.79 3.68
N PRO A 64 -14.74 -6.30 2.46
CA PRO A 64 -15.71 -6.40 1.36
C PRO A 64 -16.06 -7.84 1.00
N GLU A 65 -17.29 -8.05 0.55
CA GLU A 65 -17.77 -9.37 0.14
C GLU A 65 -16.96 -9.95 -1.05
N GLY A 66 -16.78 -11.26 -1.01
CA GLY A 66 -15.99 -11.99 -2.03
C GLY A 66 -14.49 -11.68 -1.97
N THR A 67 -14.00 -11.18 -0.83
CA THR A 67 -12.56 -11.06 -0.54
C THR A 67 -12.02 -12.40 -0.04
N ARG A 68 -10.87 -12.83 -0.56
CA ARG A 68 -10.20 -14.06 -0.09
C ARG A 68 -9.52 -13.81 1.27
N ILE A 69 -9.57 -14.80 2.14
CA ILE A 69 -8.92 -14.81 3.46
C ILE A 69 -7.94 -16.00 3.51
N PRO A 70 -6.64 -15.78 3.77
CA PRO A 70 -5.60 -16.81 3.71
C PRO A 70 -5.91 -18.11 4.45
N MET A 71 -6.24 -18.06 5.74
CA MET A 71 -6.50 -19.26 6.54
C MET A 71 -7.80 -19.95 6.14
N LYS A 72 -8.80 -19.17 5.71
CA LYS A 72 -10.10 -19.70 5.29
C LYS A 72 -10.00 -20.39 3.94
N ASP A 73 -9.43 -19.73 2.95
CA ASP A 73 -9.54 -20.11 1.53
C ASP A 73 -8.27 -20.79 0.99
N LEU A 74 -7.10 -20.51 1.57
CA LEU A 74 -5.80 -21.07 1.13
C LEU A 74 -5.17 -22.01 2.16
N LYS A 75 -5.73 -22.09 3.36
CA LYS A 75 -5.26 -22.94 4.48
C LYS A 75 -3.79 -22.70 4.87
N VAL A 76 -3.32 -21.46 4.71
CA VAL A 76 -1.94 -21.08 5.00
C VAL A 76 -1.89 -19.71 5.65
N LYS A 77 -0.92 -19.53 6.57
CA LYS A 77 -0.57 -18.20 7.09
C LYS A 77 0.37 -17.52 6.12
N MET A 78 0.27 -16.20 5.98
CA MET A 78 1.13 -15.45 5.06
C MET A 78 1.62 -14.13 5.64
N ALA A 79 2.67 -13.58 5.03
CA ALA A 79 3.12 -12.22 5.26
C ALA A 79 2.34 -11.22 4.38
N HIS A 80 2.32 -9.94 4.77
CA HIS A 80 1.69 -8.91 3.94
C HIS A 80 2.33 -8.79 2.55
N CYS A 81 3.65 -8.96 2.43
CA CYS A 81 4.34 -8.96 1.12
C CYS A 81 3.88 -10.12 0.20
N GLN A 82 3.50 -11.27 0.76
CA GLN A 82 2.88 -12.36 0.00
C GLN A 82 1.46 -11.98 -0.47
N ALA A 83 0.65 -11.39 0.40
CA ALA A 83 -0.70 -10.93 0.04
C ALA A 83 -0.65 -9.86 -1.07
N GLN A 84 0.27 -8.91 -0.96
CA GLN A 84 0.53 -7.90 -2.01
C GLN A 84 0.95 -8.56 -3.33
N SER A 85 1.73 -9.63 -3.28
CA SER A 85 2.22 -10.36 -4.46
C SER A 85 1.10 -11.14 -5.15
N ILE A 86 0.24 -11.80 -4.37
CA ILE A 86 -0.99 -12.43 -4.87
C ILE A 86 -1.88 -11.38 -5.54
N CYS A 87 -2.07 -10.23 -4.90
CA CYS A 87 -2.89 -9.16 -5.44
C CYS A 87 -2.33 -8.64 -6.79
N ARG A 88 -1.06 -8.23 -6.83
CA ARG A 88 -0.45 -7.61 -8.01
C ARG A 88 -0.26 -8.58 -9.18
N ARG A 89 -0.08 -9.88 -8.92
CA ARG A 89 0.19 -10.89 -9.98
C ARG A 89 -1.04 -11.67 -10.39
N TYR A 90 -1.84 -12.11 -9.42
CA TYR A 90 -3.03 -12.94 -9.72
C TYR A 90 -4.28 -12.10 -9.91
N GLY A 91 -4.25 -10.81 -9.54
CA GLY A 91 -5.40 -9.93 -9.65
C GLY A 91 -6.47 -10.19 -8.58
N TRP A 92 -6.10 -10.84 -7.48
CA TRP A 92 -7.03 -11.22 -6.42
C TRP A 92 -7.19 -10.12 -5.38
N THR A 93 -8.43 -9.88 -4.95
CA THR A 93 -8.69 -9.14 -3.70
C THR A 93 -8.52 -10.10 -2.53
N ILE A 94 -7.64 -9.75 -1.59
CA ILE A 94 -7.29 -10.57 -0.43
C ILE A 94 -7.24 -9.70 0.83
N ALA A 95 -7.73 -10.20 1.96
CA ALA A 95 -7.63 -9.51 3.24
C ALA A 95 -6.84 -10.36 4.25
N MET A 96 -6.03 -9.67 5.05
CA MET A 96 -5.23 -10.23 6.12
C MET A 96 -5.83 -9.82 7.46
N THR A 97 -6.03 -10.77 8.38
CA THR A 97 -6.25 -10.47 9.80
C THR A 97 -5.09 -10.99 10.66
N ARG A 98 -5.15 -10.75 11.97
CA ARG A 98 -4.19 -11.28 12.95
C ARG A 98 -4.03 -12.80 12.86
N GLU A 99 -5.11 -13.53 12.60
CA GLU A 99 -5.14 -14.99 12.53
C GLU A 99 -4.42 -15.53 11.28
N ASP A 100 -4.46 -14.78 10.18
CA ASP A 100 -3.82 -15.13 8.91
C ASP A 100 -2.31 -14.88 8.91
N LEU A 101 -1.82 -14.10 9.87
CA LEU A 101 -0.48 -13.55 9.78
C LEU A 101 0.62 -14.55 10.19
N GLY A 102 1.54 -14.79 9.24
CA GLY A 102 2.73 -15.63 9.39
C GLY A 102 4.04 -14.89 9.66
N CYS A 103 4.07 -13.55 9.63
CA CYS A 103 5.31 -12.76 9.81
C CYS A 103 5.36 -12.07 11.17
N ALA A 104 6.40 -12.32 11.96
CA ALA A 104 6.56 -11.71 13.29
C ALA A 104 6.75 -10.18 13.22
N ILE A 105 7.56 -9.69 12.26
CA ILE A 105 7.86 -8.27 12.07
C ILE A 105 6.59 -7.46 11.80
N SER A 106 5.76 -7.91 10.85
CA SER A 106 4.51 -7.21 10.58
C SER A 106 3.47 -7.42 11.67
N GLY A 107 3.57 -8.51 12.44
CA GLY A 107 2.72 -8.71 13.62
C GLY A 107 2.93 -7.62 14.65
N TYR A 108 4.20 -7.27 14.88
CA TYR A 108 4.56 -6.13 15.70
C TYR A 108 4.12 -4.80 15.09
N THR A 109 4.54 -4.55 13.85
CA THR A 109 4.40 -3.21 13.25
C THR A 109 2.97 -2.85 12.89
N TYR A 110 2.08 -3.81 12.68
CA TYR A 110 0.65 -3.55 12.46
C TYR A 110 -0.16 -3.60 13.77
N GLY A 111 0.49 -3.68 14.94
CA GLY A 111 -0.19 -3.69 16.25
C GLY A 111 -0.96 -4.99 16.54
N TRP A 112 -0.70 -6.06 15.79
CA TRP A 112 -1.43 -7.33 15.90
C TRP A 112 -0.84 -8.27 16.94
N LYS A 113 0.44 -8.15 17.27
CA LYS A 113 1.12 -8.95 18.29
C LYS A 113 2.10 -8.06 19.04
N SER A 114 2.16 -8.23 20.36
CA SER A 114 3.28 -7.72 21.14
C SER A 114 4.55 -8.51 20.80
N ILE A 115 5.69 -7.90 21.08
CA ILE A 115 7.00 -8.55 21.02
C ILE A 115 7.69 -8.43 22.37
N GLU A 116 8.52 -9.41 22.69
CA GLU A 116 9.52 -9.28 23.74
C GLU A 116 10.73 -8.53 23.16
N LYS A 117 11.09 -7.41 23.78
CA LYS A 117 12.09 -6.48 23.22
C LYS A 117 13.47 -7.13 23.19
N GLU A 118 13.81 -7.86 24.24
CA GLU A 118 15.06 -8.58 24.41
C GLU A 118 15.20 -9.64 23.31
N GLY A 119 14.12 -10.38 23.01
CA GLY A 119 14.09 -11.35 21.92
C GLY A 119 14.23 -10.71 20.54
N ALA A 120 13.67 -9.52 20.33
CA ALA A 120 13.83 -8.79 19.07
C ALA A 120 15.26 -8.23 18.90
N ILE A 121 15.87 -7.72 19.98
CA ILE A 121 17.26 -7.27 20.00
C ILE A 121 18.20 -8.43 19.71
N ASP A 122 18.03 -9.56 20.40
CA ASP A 122 18.79 -10.79 20.18
C ASP A 122 18.67 -11.26 18.71
N PHE A 123 17.46 -11.23 18.15
CA PHE A 123 17.25 -11.57 16.74
C PHE A 123 18.09 -10.70 15.80
N PHE A 124 18.14 -9.38 15.98
CA PHE A 124 18.93 -8.50 15.11
C PHE A 124 20.43 -8.75 15.22
N ILE A 125 20.94 -9.08 16.41
CA ILE A 125 22.36 -9.42 16.62
C ILE A 125 22.67 -10.79 16.02
N ARG A 126 21.89 -11.82 16.33
CA ARG A 126 22.08 -13.20 15.86
C ARG A 126 22.01 -13.30 14.33
N MET A 127 21.15 -12.50 13.71
CA MET A 127 21.04 -12.44 12.24
C MET A 127 22.05 -11.49 11.59
N HIS A 128 22.96 -10.90 12.37
CA HIS A 128 23.98 -9.95 11.92
C HIS A 128 23.42 -8.71 11.19
N TYR A 129 22.20 -8.31 11.55
CA TYR A 129 21.62 -7.03 11.15
C TYR A 129 22.06 -5.87 12.04
N ALA A 130 22.61 -6.18 13.23
CA ALA A 130 23.23 -5.26 14.16
C ALA A 130 24.51 -5.89 14.74
N SER A 131 25.54 -5.08 14.97
CA SER A 131 26.79 -5.55 15.58
C SER A 131 26.73 -5.66 17.10
N ASN A 132 25.78 -4.97 17.75
CA ASN A 132 25.61 -4.92 19.19
C ASN A 132 24.18 -4.50 19.57
N GLU A 133 23.90 -4.51 20.87
CA GLU A 133 22.59 -4.17 21.45
C GLU A 133 22.16 -2.72 21.19
N GLU A 134 23.09 -1.76 21.18
CA GLU A 134 22.76 -0.36 20.90
C GLU A 134 22.26 -0.21 19.45
N ALA A 135 22.97 -0.80 18.49
CA ALA A 135 22.56 -0.80 17.09
C ALA A 135 21.23 -1.55 16.89
N ALA A 136 21.05 -2.71 17.54
CA ALA A 136 19.81 -3.47 17.48
C ALA A 136 18.62 -2.68 18.06
N SER A 137 18.83 -1.98 19.18
CA SER A 137 17.82 -1.12 19.80
C SER A 137 17.42 0.02 18.87
N LYS A 138 18.38 0.70 18.22
CA LYS A 138 18.08 1.76 17.24
C LYS A 138 17.21 1.23 16.09
N ILE A 139 17.46 0.02 15.60
CA ILE A 139 16.63 -0.61 14.56
C ILE A 139 15.21 -0.83 15.08
N LEU A 140 15.09 -1.45 16.26
CA LEU A 140 13.79 -1.76 16.84
C LEU A 140 12.93 -0.51 17.05
N TYR A 141 13.50 0.53 17.69
CA TYR A 141 12.77 1.74 18.06
C TYR A 141 12.54 2.73 16.91
N SER A 142 13.30 2.62 15.81
CA SER A 142 13.04 3.40 14.59
C SER A 142 11.99 2.76 13.68
N THR A 143 11.59 1.52 13.98
CA THR A 143 10.58 0.81 13.19
C THR A 143 9.20 1.42 13.42
N ARG A 144 8.46 1.66 12.34
CA ARG A 144 7.12 2.23 12.38
C ARG A 144 6.11 1.20 12.88
N THR A 145 5.25 1.60 13.80
CA THR A 145 4.29 0.70 14.45
C THR A 145 2.92 1.36 14.59
N LEU A 146 1.85 0.62 14.35
CA LEU A 146 0.51 0.96 14.83
C LEU A 146 0.37 0.56 16.30
N ASP A 147 -0.42 1.33 17.04
CA ASP A 147 -0.83 0.94 18.39
C ASP A 147 -1.81 -0.25 18.31
N PRO A 148 -1.80 -1.14 19.33
CA PRO A 148 -2.77 -2.22 19.41
C PRO A 148 -4.21 -1.74 19.27
N GLY A 149 -4.98 -2.42 18.43
CA GLY A 149 -6.40 -2.10 18.18
C GLY A 149 -6.67 -1.00 17.16
N GLN A 150 -5.64 -0.36 16.57
CA GLN A 150 -5.86 0.62 15.49
C GLN A 150 -6.22 -0.02 14.14
N CYS A 151 -5.91 -1.30 13.96
CA CYS A 151 -6.17 -2.05 12.73
C CYS A 151 -6.47 -3.51 13.07
N GLU A 152 -7.61 -4.04 12.62
CA GLU A 152 -7.98 -5.45 12.76
C GLU A 152 -7.79 -6.24 11.45
N ALA A 153 -7.87 -5.56 10.31
CA ALA A 153 -7.68 -6.19 9.01
C ALA A 153 -7.03 -5.24 8.00
N VAL A 154 -6.31 -5.81 7.03
CA VAL A 154 -5.77 -5.06 5.88
C VAL A 154 -6.24 -5.71 4.60
N VAL A 155 -6.88 -4.94 3.73
CA VAL A 155 -7.39 -5.40 2.43
C VAL A 155 -6.47 -4.94 1.32
N TYR A 156 -6.13 -5.85 0.42
CA TYR A 156 -5.37 -5.62 -0.80
C TYR A 156 -6.28 -5.89 -2.00
N SER A 157 -6.38 -4.93 -2.91
CA SER A 157 -7.17 -5.07 -4.13
C SER A 157 -6.45 -4.47 -5.33
N PRO A 158 -6.53 -5.06 -6.54
CA PRO A 158 -5.97 -4.42 -7.72
C PRO A 158 -6.70 -3.09 -7.98
N LEU A 159 -5.95 -2.01 -8.19
CA LEU A 159 -6.53 -0.66 -8.28
C LEU A 159 -7.55 -0.53 -9.42
N GLU A 160 -7.26 -1.13 -10.58
CA GLU A 160 -8.10 -1.09 -11.80
C GLU A 160 -9.53 -1.61 -11.62
N TRP A 161 -9.76 -2.51 -10.65
CA TRP A 161 -11.08 -3.05 -10.30
C TRP A 161 -11.25 -3.13 -8.78
N THR A 162 -10.71 -2.15 -8.06
CA THR A 162 -10.70 -2.17 -6.60
C THR A 162 -12.11 -2.25 -6.01
N LYS A 163 -12.26 -3.01 -4.92
CA LYS A 163 -13.47 -3.09 -4.09
C LYS A 163 -13.40 -2.21 -2.83
N ILE A 164 -12.32 -1.46 -2.69
CA ILE A 164 -12.03 -0.61 -1.53
C ILE A 164 -11.66 0.79 -1.98
N GLU A 165 -12.06 1.79 -1.20
CA GLU A 165 -11.42 3.10 -1.21
C GLU A 165 -10.07 2.98 -0.49
N PRO A 166 -8.94 3.15 -1.21
CA PRO A 166 -7.61 2.93 -0.65
C PRO A 166 -7.20 4.03 0.32
N ASP A 167 -6.41 3.66 1.32
CA ASP A 167 -5.59 4.60 2.10
C ASP A 167 -4.22 4.76 1.43
N VAL A 168 -3.70 3.68 0.85
CA VAL A 168 -2.39 3.63 0.19
C VAL A 168 -2.50 2.90 -1.14
N ILE A 169 -1.79 3.39 -2.16
CA ILE A 169 -1.54 2.66 -3.40
C ILE A 169 -0.07 2.24 -3.43
N LEU A 170 0.17 0.95 -3.67
CA LEU A 170 1.49 0.34 -3.75
C LEU A 170 1.81 -0.09 -5.17
N PHE A 171 3.00 0.29 -5.62
CA PHE A 171 3.55 -0.06 -6.92
C PHE A 171 4.86 -0.84 -6.75
N TYR A 172 5.09 -1.74 -7.68
CA TYR A 172 6.37 -2.41 -7.88
C TYR A 172 6.84 -2.07 -9.29
N LEU A 173 7.97 -1.38 -9.38
CA LEU A 173 8.41 -0.65 -10.56
C LEU A 173 9.90 -0.88 -10.77
N ASN A 174 10.37 -0.90 -12.02
CA ASN A 174 11.81 -0.76 -12.25
C ASN A 174 12.28 0.69 -12.01
N PRO A 175 13.60 0.95 -11.90
CA PRO A 175 14.10 2.30 -11.63
C PRO A 175 13.63 3.37 -12.64
N ALA A 176 13.47 3.03 -13.92
CA ALA A 176 13.01 3.97 -14.93
C ALA A 176 11.53 4.34 -14.75
N GLN A 177 10.68 3.37 -14.40
CA GLN A 177 9.28 3.60 -14.06
C GLN A 177 9.13 4.37 -12.75
N LEU A 178 9.95 4.06 -11.74
CA LEU A 178 9.99 4.78 -10.48
C LEU A 178 10.36 6.25 -10.69
N MET A 179 11.35 6.54 -11.53
CA MET A 179 11.72 7.92 -11.90
C MET A 179 10.51 8.68 -12.47
N ARG A 180 9.70 8.04 -13.34
CA ARG A 180 8.49 8.68 -13.86
C ARG A 180 7.52 9.03 -12.74
N CYS A 181 7.29 8.12 -11.79
CA CYS A 181 6.46 8.39 -10.63
C CYS A 181 6.98 9.56 -9.78
N LEU A 182 8.30 9.63 -9.57
CA LEU A 182 8.91 10.74 -8.84
C LEU A 182 8.68 12.08 -9.55
N HIS A 183 8.90 12.16 -10.86
CA HIS A 183 8.58 13.37 -11.63
C HIS A 183 7.12 13.80 -11.49
N GLY A 184 6.20 12.85 -11.44
CA GLY A 184 4.79 13.16 -11.24
C GLY A 184 4.50 13.69 -9.83
N SER A 185 5.03 13.03 -8.80
CA SER A 185 4.79 13.40 -7.41
C SER A 185 5.46 14.69 -6.98
N THR A 186 6.59 15.06 -7.58
CA THR A 186 7.28 16.33 -7.29
C THR A 186 6.83 17.47 -8.21
N TYR A 187 5.96 17.22 -9.19
CA TYR A 187 5.56 18.24 -10.18
C TYR A 187 4.96 19.51 -9.54
N ARG A 188 4.06 19.35 -8.57
CA ARG A 188 3.37 20.48 -7.94
C ARG A 188 4.21 21.21 -6.90
N THR A 189 4.94 20.46 -6.08
CA THR A 189 5.65 21.03 -4.92
C THR A 189 7.11 21.35 -5.23
N GLY A 190 7.72 20.68 -6.20
CA GLY A 190 9.16 20.70 -6.44
C GLY A 190 9.98 19.98 -5.37
N GLU A 191 9.35 19.50 -4.30
CA GLU A 191 10.03 18.89 -3.16
C GLU A 191 10.40 17.42 -3.44
N PRO A 192 11.63 16.99 -3.11
CA PRO A 192 12.01 15.59 -3.27
C PRO A 192 11.23 14.67 -2.33
N VAL A 193 10.98 13.44 -2.79
CA VAL A 193 10.39 12.40 -1.93
C VAL A 193 11.42 11.92 -0.90
N THR A 194 11.13 12.13 0.38
CA THR A 194 11.99 11.69 1.49
C THR A 194 11.63 10.27 1.92
N SER A 195 12.63 9.39 2.03
CA SER A 195 12.46 7.99 2.45
C SER A 195 13.66 7.50 3.24
N SER A 196 13.46 6.42 4.00
CA SER A 196 14.51 5.72 4.74
C SER A 196 14.80 4.40 4.04
N PHE A 197 16.07 4.01 3.98
CA PHE A 197 16.52 2.80 3.29
C PHE A 197 17.23 1.87 4.28
N SER A 198 16.47 1.06 5.04
CA SER A 198 17.09 0.09 5.94
C SER A 198 17.36 -1.28 5.29
N GLY A 199 16.74 -1.54 4.14
CA GLY A 199 16.79 -2.84 3.46
C GLY A 199 16.03 -3.95 4.21
N ARG A 200 15.17 -3.59 5.17
CA ARG A 200 14.39 -4.50 6.00
C ARG A 200 12.94 -4.05 6.07
N ALA A 201 12.03 -5.01 6.28
CA ALA A 201 10.59 -4.74 6.40
C ALA A 201 10.04 -3.82 5.28
N GLY A 202 10.51 -4.03 4.05
CA GLY A 202 10.44 -3.04 2.97
C GLY A 202 9.02 -2.73 2.54
N SER A 203 8.39 -3.58 1.71
CA SER A 203 7.08 -3.23 1.14
C SER A 203 5.98 -3.05 2.18
N CYS A 204 5.96 -3.88 3.23
CA CYS A 204 4.91 -3.87 4.23
C CYS A 204 5.04 -2.74 5.26
N THR A 205 6.21 -2.56 5.87
CA THR A 205 6.38 -1.61 6.99
C THR A 205 6.94 -0.27 6.51
N GLU A 206 8.09 -0.25 5.83
CA GLU A 206 8.67 1.02 5.36
C GLU A 206 7.84 1.66 4.24
N GLY A 207 7.27 0.84 3.36
CA GLY A 207 6.44 1.27 2.24
C GLY A 207 5.01 1.58 2.68
N VAL A 208 4.18 0.55 2.81
CA VAL A 208 2.74 0.72 3.03
C VAL A 208 2.43 1.40 4.36
N LEU A 209 2.92 0.86 5.47
CA LEU A 209 2.65 1.45 6.78
C LEU A 209 3.33 2.82 6.92
N GLY A 210 4.53 3.00 6.37
CA GLY A 210 5.21 4.29 6.34
C GLY A 210 4.44 5.37 5.58
N ALA A 211 3.90 5.05 4.40
CA ALA A 211 3.07 5.97 3.65
C ALA A 211 1.75 6.27 4.37
N TYR A 212 1.15 5.27 5.01
CA TYR A 212 -0.08 5.42 5.79
C TYR A 212 0.10 6.33 7.01
N LEU A 213 1.18 6.15 7.77
CA LEU A 213 1.41 6.93 8.99
C LEU A 213 1.89 8.35 8.69
N ASP A 214 2.83 8.51 7.77
CA ASP A 214 3.42 9.82 7.48
C ASP A 214 2.56 10.65 6.52
N GLN A 215 1.53 10.05 5.92
CA GLN A 215 0.73 10.66 4.86
C GLN A 215 1.62 11.30 3.77
N SER A 216 2.70 10.60 3.40
CA SER A 216 3.65 11.03 2.37
C SER A 216 4.18 9.85 1.56
N PRO A 217 4.54 10.06 0.27
CA PRO A 217 5.10 9.01 -0.58
C PRO A 217 6.36 8.37 -0.02
N LYS A 218 6.53 7.07 -0.24
CA LYS A 218 7.72 6.28 0.15
C LYS A 218 8.31 5.55 -1.04
N VAL A 219 9.61 5.72 -1.24
CA VAL A 219 10.44 4.90 -2.12
C VAL A 219 11.19 3.90 -1.25
N VAL A 220 11.08 2.62 -1.57
CA VAL A 220 11.67 1.57 -0.75
C VAL A 220 12.47 0.60 -1.62
N VAL A 221 13.68 0.29 -1.15
CA VAL A 221 14.48 -0.82 -1.68
C VAL A 221 13.95 -2.11 -1.04
N PRO A 222 13.45 -3.08 -1.83
CA PRO A 222 12.93 -4.33 -1.28
C PRO A 222 14.00 -5.11 -0.51
N GLY A 223 13.64 -5.55 0.70
CA GLY A 223 14.53 -6.31 1.58
C GLY A 223 14.46 -7.82 1.35
N ASN A 224 15.20 -8.58 2.15
CA ASN A 224 15.23 -10.05 2.05
C ASN A 224 13.84 -10.70 2.13
N GLY A 225 12.97 -10.23 3.03
CA GLY A 225 11.61 -10.75 3.16
C GLY A 225 10.73 -10.48 1.93
N ASP A 226 10.91 -9.33 1.28
CA ASP A 226 10.22 -9.00 0.03
C ASP A 226 10.63 -9.95 -1.09
N ARG A 227 11.92 -10.28 -1.17
CA ARG A 227 12.47 -11.17 -2.21
C ARG A 227 12.08 -12.62 -1.97
N VAL A 228 12.32 -13.14 -0.76
CA VAL A 228 12.08 -14.55 -0.42
C VAL A 228 10.59 -14.86 -0.37
N TRP A 229 9.79 -14.03 0.29
CA TRP A 229 8.37 -14.32 0.51
C TRP A 229 7.46 -13.61 -0.49
N GLY A 230 7.71 -12.32 -0.76
CA GLY A 230 6.96 -11.56 -1.77
C GLY A 230 7.40 -11.86 -3.21
N SER A 231 8.44 -12.69 -3.41
CA SER A 231 8.98 -12.98 -4.75
C SER A 231 9.30 -11.73 -5.56
N VAL A 232 9.67 -10.63 -4.89
CA VAL A 232 10.00 -9.34 -5.51
C VAL A 232 11.32 -9.48 -6.28
N GLN A 233 11.35 -8.98 -7.50
CA GLN A 233 12.46 -9.20 -8.44
C GLN A 233 13.62 -8.23 -8.18
N ASP A 234 14.82 -8.56 -8.68
CA ASP A 234 16.05 -7.76 -8.48
C ASP A 234 16.00 -6.40 -9.14
N HIS A 235 15.24 -6.28 -10.23
CA HIS A 235 15.01 -5.02 -10.92
C HIS A 235 13.81 -4.25 -10.36
N GLU A 236 13.10 -4.76 -9.34
CA GLU A 236 11.94 -4.10 -8.76
C GLU A 236 12.31 -3.23 -7.56
N MET A 237 11.73 -2.04 -7.55
CA MET A 237 11.68 -1.07 -6.46
C MET A 237 10.22 -0.90 -6.04
N VAL A 238 10.01 -0.55 -4.77
CA VAL A 238 8.67 -0.30 -4.24
C VAL A 238 8.41 1.19 -4.17
N TYR A 239 7.22 1.59 -4.61
CA TYR A 239 6.70 2.94 -4.43
C TYR A 239 5.34 2.88 -3.78
N ALA A 240 5.18 3.49 -2.60
CA ALA A 240 3.92 3.58 -1.89
C ALA A 240 3.49 5.04 -1.79
N ILE A 241 2.23 5.35 -2.10
CA ILE A 241 1.67 6.70 -1.96
C ILE A 241 0.39 6.67 -1.15
N PRO A 242 0.14 7.68 -0.29
CA PRO A 242 -1.21 7.90 0.23
C PRO A 242 -2.18 8.14 -0.93
N SER A 243 -3.42 7.68 -0.80
CA SER A 243 -4.41 7.79 -1.87
C SER A 243 -4.71 9.22 -2.29
N SER A 244 -4.67 10.16 -1.33
CA SER A 244 -4.80 11.59 -1.57
C SER A 244 -3.78 12.14 -2.57
N HIS A 245 -2.61 11.51 -2.73
CA HIS A 245 -1.56 11.95 -3.67
C HIS A 245 -1.71 11.40 -5.09
N LEU A 246 -2.60 10.43 -5.34
CA LEU A 246 -2.68 9.78 -6.65
C LEU A 246 -3.10 10.76 -7.76
N LYS A 247 -4.05 11.66 -7.49
CA LYS A 247 -4.52 12.65 -8.48
C LYS A 247 -3.37 13.57 -8.92
N ASP A 248 -2.57 14.04 -7.97
CA ASP A 248 -1.44 14.93 -8.22
C ASP A 248 -0.32 14.20 -8.99
N LEU A 249 -0.04 12.93 -8.63
CA LEU A 249 0.86 12.06 -9.38
C LEU A 249 0.40 11.93 -10.84
N MET A 250 -0.89 11.66 -11.07
CA MET A 250 -1.45 11.49 -12.42
C MET A 250 -1.34 12.78 -13.26
N GLU A 251 -1.60 13.94 -12.65
CA GLU A 251 -1.41 15.22 -13.32
C GLU A 251 0.05 15.45 -13.73
N GLY A 252 1.00 15.27 -12.80
CA GLY A 252 2.42 15.47 -13.10
C GLY A 252 2.95 14.48 -14.14
N LEU A 253 2.48 13.22 -14.10
CA LEU A 253 2.76 12.23 -15.15
C LEU A 253 2.26 12.70 -16.51
N ALA A 254 1.02 13.20 -16.61
CA ALA A 254 0.45 13.71 -17.85
C ALA A 254 1.25 14.90 -18.40
N LYS A 255 1.58 15.89 -17.56
CA LYS A 255 2.34 17.09 -17.95
C LYS A 255 3.74 16.77 -18.48
N THR A 256 4.44 15.87 -17.81
CA THR A 256 5.77 15.45 -18.26
C THR A 256 5.69 14.58 -19.53
N HIS A 257 4.62 13.80 -19.69
CA HIS A 257 4.37 12.99 -20.89
C HIS A 257 4.09 13.84 -22.15
N GLU A 258 3.39 14.98 -22.01
CA GLU A 258 3.20 15.97 -23.07
C GLU A 258 4.53 16.49 -23.64
N ARG A 259 5.58 16.57 -22.79
CA ARG A 259 6.92 17.04 -23.16
C ARG A 259 7.88 15.94 -23.61
N GLY A 260 7.39 14.71 -23.82
CA GLY A 260 8.21 13.59 -24.30
C GLY A 260 8.98 12.84 -23.21
N ILE A 261 8.86 13.23 -21.94
CA ILE A 261 9.37 12.45 -20.80
C ILE A 261 8.40 11.28 -20.57
N ARG A 262 8.70 10.12 -21.16
CA ARG A 262 7.79 8.96 -21.24
C ARG A 262 8.49 7.68 -20.82
N TYR A 263 7.70 6.62 -20.61
CA TYR A 263 8.18 5.25 -20.45
C TYR A 263 7.58 4.35 -21.56
N PRO A 264 8.36 3.47 -22.21
CA PRO A 264 9.81 3.28 -22.09
C PRO A 264 10.61 4.56 -22.38
N ILE A 265 11.80 4.69 -21.77
CA ILE A 265 12.62 5.90 -21.93
C ILE A 265 13.12 5.97 -23.38
N PRO A 266 12.83 7.05 -24.13
CA PRO A 266 13.33 7.19 -25.49
C PRO A 266 14.86 7.25 -25.51
N SER A 267 15.48 6.42 -26.35
CA SER A 267 16.92 6.52 -26.63
C SER A 267 17.16 7.60 -27.71
N TYR A 268 18.18 8.41 -27.51
CA TYR A 268 18.61 9.37 -28.52
C TYR A 268 19.40 8.63 -29.62
N MET A 269 18.79 8.47 -30.79
CA MET A 269 19.34 7.68 -31.91
C MET A 269 19.92 8.54 -33.03
N ARG A 270 20.09 9.84 -32.82
CA ARG A 270 20.67 10.74 -33.84
C ARG A 270 22.19 10.73 -33.75
N TYR A 271 22.77 9.60 -34.11
CA TYR A 271 24.19 9.37 -34.32
C TYR A 271 24.40 8.59 -35.62
N GLN A 272 25.58 8.74 -36.26
CA GLN A 272 25.95 7.93 -37.41
C GLN A 272 26.63 6.66 -36.90
N PRO A 273 26.20 5.45 -37.33
CA PRO A 273 27.01 4.25 -37.13
C PRO A 273 28.27 4.38 -38.01
N GLU A 274 29.44 4.27 -37.39
CA GLU A 274 30.73 4.11 -38.10
C GLU A 274 30.89 2.67 -38.62
#